data_AF-A0A7V3QZG4-F1
#
_entry.id   AF-A0A7V3QZG4-F1
#
_cell.length_a   1.000
_cell.length_b   1.000
_cell.length_c   1.000
_cell.angle_alpha   90.00
_cell.angle_beta   90.00
_cell.angle_gamma   90.00
#
_symmetry.space_group_name_H-M   'P 1'
#
loop_
_entity.id
_entity.type
_entity.pdbx_description
1 polymer ?
#
loop_
_entity_poly.entity_id
_entity_poly.type
_entity_poly.pdbx_seq_one_letter_code
_entity_poly.pdbx_strand_id
1 'polypeptide(L)'
;EVQRTELENLRLAMEEVAPPLLPAPFRWAEAPRLNPQRLSDPAAFRAAIARTRRLMAGEEYPDQGLPALRRLGERLPSWDQAPDFAWCARFAYQSIEKRGTGGGAFRYLYADFLREAASVLPGLAASGAPELYQKAGDGWRALATAFKEVFVANDPSRFADCTVQARALLDLERGALDALSSAIES
;
A
#
# COMPACT_ATOMS: atom_id res chain seq x y z
N GLU A 1 30.14 22.78 12.24
CA GLU A 1 30.53 24.16 11.92
C GLU A 1 29.28 24.89 11.42
N VAL A 2 28.96 26.06 11.95
CA VAL A 2 27.70 26.76 11.59
C VAL A 2 27.99 27.67 10.40
N GLN A 3 27.33 27.42 9.28
CA GLN A 3 27.42 28.27 8.10
C GLN A 3 26.75 29.61 8.39
N ARG A 4 27.48 30.71 8.19
CA ARG A 4 26.99 32.09 8.37
C ARG A 4 26.81 32.75 6.99
N THR A 5 25.80 33.58 6.86
CA THR A 5 25.55 34.39 5.65
C THR A 5 25.04 35.78 6.05
N GLU A 6 25.20 36.75 5.16
CA GLU A 6 24.68 38.11 5.33
C GLU A 6 23.15 38.13 5.19
N LEU A 7 22.49 39.02 5.94
CA LEU A 7 21.03 39.12 5.96
C LEU A 7 20.45 39.43 4.56
N GLU A 8 21.17 40.23 3.77
CA GLU A 8 20.76 40.59 2.41
C GLU A 8 20.80 39.39 1.46
N ASN A 9 21.78 38.49 1.61
CA ASN A 9 21.84 37.26 0.83
C ASN A 9 20.69 36.31 1.18
N LEU A 10 20.25 36.30 2.45
CA LEU A 10 19.06 35.53 2.85
C LEU A 10 17.80 36.11 2.20
N ARG A 11 17.66 37.44 2.19
CA ARG A 11 16.53 38.14 1.55
C ARG A 11 16.45 37.81 0.05
N LEU A 12 17.57 37.91 -0.66
CA LEU A 12 17.66 37.58 -2.08
C LEU A 12 17.31 36.10 -2.36
N ALA A 13 17.77 35.17 -1.52
CA ALA A 13 17.46 33.75 -1.68
C ALA A 13 15.97 33.41 -1.42
N MET A 14 15.31 34.16 -0.52
CA MET A 14 13.87 34.00 -0.25
C MET A 14 12.98 34.59 -1.35
N GLU A 15 13.48 35.60 -2.07
CA GLU A 15 12.78 36.22 -3.21
C GLU A 15 13.01 35.47 -4.53
N GLU A 16 14.01 34.58 -4.58
CA GLU A 16 14.31 33.78 -5.75
C GLU A 16 13.26 32.68 -5.96
N VAL A 17 12.45 32.86 -7.00
CA VAL A 17 11.41 31.89 -7.41
C VAL A 17 12.04 30.70 -8.16
N ALA A 18 13.29 30.85 -8.60
CA ALA A 18 14.00 29.81 -9.31
C ALA A 18 14.49 28.71 -8.34
N PRO A 19 14.45 27.46 -8.80
CA PRO A 19 15.20 26.33 -8.22
C PRO A 19 16.52 26.66 -7.56
N PRO A 20 16.75 26.27 -6.27
CA PRO A 20 18.11 26.07 -5.83
C PRO A 20 18.76 25.11 -6.83
N LEU A 21 19.82 25.61 -7.45
CA LEU A 21 20.52 25.07 -8.61
C LEU A 21 20.88 23.60 -8.39
N LEU A 22 20.03 22.68 -8.83
CA LEU A 22 20.40 21.29 -9.07
C LEU A 22 20.67 21.19 -10.58
N PRO A 23 21.93 21.03 -11.01
CA PRO A 23 22.20 20.68 -12.40
C PRO A 23 21.40 19.41 -12.73
N ALA A 24 20.73 19.42 -13.88
CA ALA A 24 19.91 18.31 -14.37
C ALA A 24 20.64 16.96 -14.13
N PRO A 25 19.97 15.94 -13.57
CA PRO A 25 18.58 15.57 -13.88
C PRO A 25 17.57 15.61 -12.71
N PHE A 26 17.82 16.36 -11.64
CA PHE A 26 16.88 16.42 -10.50
C PHE A 26 15.86 17.55 -10.67
N ARG A 27 14.76 17.25 -11.39
CA ARG A 27 13.62 18.16 -11.52
C ARG A 27 12.85 18.17 -10.20
N TRP A 28 12.78 19.32 -9.55
CA TRP A 28 11.77 19.57 -8.53
C TRP A 28 10.67 20.44 -9.15
N ALA A 29 9.45 20.26 -8.68
CA ALA A 29 8.30 21.08 -9.04
C ALA A 29 7.62 21.51 -7.74
N GLU A 30 7.14 22.75 -7.68
CA GLU A 30 6.24 23.15 -6.61
C GLU A 30 4.98 22.29 -6.74
N ALA A 31 4.72 21.45 -5.74
CA ALA A 31 3.43 20.79 -5.64
C ALA A 31 2.38 21.89 -5.44
N PRO A 32 1.33 21.96 -6.27
CA PRO A 32 0.33 23.01 -6.13
C PRO A 32 -0.21 23.00 -4.71
N ARG A 33 -0.31 24.19 -4.09
CA ARG A 33 -0.89 24.32 -2.75
C ARG A 33 -2.29 23.73 -2.80
N LEU A 34 -2.45 22.59 -2.14
CA LEU A 34 -3.75 21.94 -1.99
C LEU A 34 -4.61 22.88 -1.15
N ASN A 35 -5.75 23.30 -1.68
CA ASN A 35 -6.77 23.96 -0.88
C ASN A 35 -7.50 22.86 -0.10
N PRO A 36 -7.36 22.76 1.25
CA PRO A 36 -8.02 21.73 2.04
C PRO A 36 -9.55 21.79 1.94
N GLN A 37 -10.14 22.92 1.53
CA GLN A 37 -11.57 23.06 1.29
C GLN A 37 -12.06 22.25 0.07
N ARG A 38 -11.16 21.77 -0.80
CA ARG A 38 -11.48 20.82 -1.88
C ARG A 38 -11.55 19.36 -1.44
N LEU A 39 -11.21 19.04 -0.18
CA LEU A 39 -11.24 17.67 0.35
C LEU A 39 -12.64 17.22 0.81
N SER A 40 -13.70 17.89 0.40
CA SER A 40 -15.09 17.52 0.72
C SER A 40 -15.92 17.15 -0.51
N ASP A 41 -15.33 17.06 -1.71
CA ASP A 41 -16.05 16.71 -2.94
C ASP A 41 -16.33 15.19 -2.99
N PRO A 42 -17.60 14.74 -2.86
CA PRO A 42 -17.93 13.32 -2.90
C PRO A 42 -17.58 12.65 -4.23
N ALA A 43 -17.55 13.40 -5.35
CA ALA A 43 -17.19 12.87 -6.65
C ALA A 43 -15.71 12.51 -6.73
N ALA A 44 -14.84 13.33 -6.12
CA ALA A 44 -13.40 13.05 -6.04
C ALA A 44 -13.11 11.77 -5.25
N PHE A 45 -13.76 11.58 -4.09
CA PHE A 45 -13.63 10.34 -3.31
C PHE A 45 -14.14 9.13 -4.07
N ARG A 46 -15.33 9.21 -4.69
CA ARG A 46 -15.87 8.11 -5.51
C ARG A 46 -14.93 7.74 -6.65
N ALA A 47 -14.38 8.73 -7.36
CA ALA A 47 -13.44 8.49 -8.44
C ALA A 47 -12.15 7.82 -7.95
N ALA A 48 -11.59 8.28 -6.83
CA ALA A 48 -10.40 7.69 -6.23
C ALA A 48 -10.65 6.24 -5.77
N ILE A 49 -11.76 5.98 -5.09
CA ILE A 49 -12.14 4.64 -4.63
C ILE A 49 -12.39 3.71 -5.82
N ALA A 50 -13.14 4.16 -6.84
CA ALA A 50 -13.39 3.38 -8.05
C ALA A 50 -12.08 3.02 -8.76
N ARG A 51 -11.12 3.95 -8.83
CA ARG A 51 -9.79 3.69 -9.40
C ARG A 51 -9.06 2.59 -8.63
N THR A 52 -8.99 2.70 -7.30
CA THR A 52 -8.34 1.68 -6.45
C THR A 52 -9.03 0.32 -6.59
N ARG A 53 -10.37 0.28 -6.65
CA ARG A 53 -11.13 -0.95 -6.85
C ARG A 53 -10.75 -1.65 -8.17
N ARG A 54 -10.67 -0.93 -9.29
CA ARG A 54 -10.27 -1.52 -10.59
C ARG A 54 -8.85 -2.07 -10.58
N LEU A 55 -7.91 -1.35 -9.95
CA LEU A 55 -6.53 -1.80 -9.78
C LEU A 55 -6.46 -3.07 -8.93
N MET A 56 -7.18 -3.09 -7.81
CA MET A 56 -7.23 -4.23 -6.89
C MET A 56 -7.97 -5.44 -7.47
N ALA A 57 -8.97 -5.22 -8.32
CA ALA A 57 -9.60 -6.28 -9.10
C ALA A 57 -8.67 -6.88 -10.17
N GLY A 58 -7.60 -6.16 -10.53
CA GLY A 58 -6.68 -6.53 -11.61
C GLY A 58 -7.29 -6.35 -13.01
N GLU A 59 -8.23 -5.41 -13.16
CA GLU A 59 -8.91 -5.14 -14.43
C GLU A 59 -7.97 -4.53 -15.49
N GLU A 60 -6.94 -3.79 -15.07
CA GLU A 60 -5.98 -3.15 -15.98
C GLU A 60 -4.75 -4.00 -16.30
N TYR A 61 -4.27 -4.76 -15.32
CA TYR A 61 -3.06 -5.56 -15.47
C TYR A 61 -3.19 -6.87 -14.69
N PRO A 62 -2.84 -8.02 -15.30
CA PRO A 62 -2.97 -9.31 -14.65
C PRO A 62 -2.01 -9.47 -13.47
N ASP A 63 -0.89 -8.72 -13.45
CA ASP A 63 0.19 -8.75 -12.43
C ASP A 63 -0.02 -7.86 -11.22
N GLN A 64 -1.29 -7.53 -10.93
CA GLN A 64 -1.67 -6.66 -9.83
C GLN A 64 -2.87 -7.24 -9.07
N GLY A 65 -3.14 -6.69 -7.89
CA GLY A 65 -4.37 -6.95 -7.14
C GLY A 65 -4.63 -8.42 -6.79
N LEU A 66 -5.90 -8.81 -6.77
CA LEU A 66 -6.36 -10.17 -6.46
C LEU A 66 -5.77 -11.25 -7.39
N PRO A 67 -5.65 -11.04 -8.72
CA PRO A 67 -4.98 -12.02 -9.58
C PRO A 67 -3.53 -12.30 -9.20
N ALA A 68 -2.74 -11.27 -8.87
CA ALA A 68 -1.36 -11.46 -8.44
C ALA A 68 -1.26 -12.19 -7.09
N LEU A 69 -2.10 -11.81 -6.12
CA LEU A 69 -2.16 -12.48 -4.82
C LEU A 69 -2.57 -13.95 -4.94
N ARG A 70 -3.53 -14.27 -5.83
CA ARG A 70 -3.90 -15.65 -6.14
C ARG A 70 -2.73 -16.45 -6.69
N ARG A 71 -2.01 -15.89 -7.68
CA ARG A 71 -0.83 -16.56 -8.25
C ARG A 71 0.28 -16.73 -7.23
N LEU A 72 0.45 -15.78 -6.30
CA LEU A 72 1.37 -15.95 -5.17
C LEU A 72 0.95 -17.18 -4.35
N GLY A 73 -0.30 -17.28 -3.93
CA GLY A 73 -0.83 -18.42 -3.16
C GLY A 73 -0.74 -19.76 -3.90
N GLU A 74 -0.85 -19.76 -5.24
CA GLU A 74 -0.68 -20.96 -6.07
C GLU A 74 0.78 -21.39 -6.23
N ARG A 75 1.72 -20.43 -6.24
CA ARG A 75 3.16 -20.69 -6.45
C ARG A 75 3.93 -20.96 -5.17
N LEU A 76 3.49 -20.44 -4.02
CA LEU A 76 4.17 -20.62 -2.75
C LEU A 76 4.51 -22.08 -2.38
N PRO A 77 3.66 -23.09 -2.67
CA PRO A 77 3.99 -24.49 -2.40
C PRO A 77 5.24 -25.01 -3.13
N SER A 78 5.66 -24.37 -4.22
CA SER A 78 6.86 -24.78 -4.96
C SER A 78 8.12 -24.00 -4.56
N TRP A 79 8.01 -23.05 -3.63
CA TRP A 79 9.15 -22.22 -3.21
C TRP A 79 10.10 -22.96 -2.27
N ASP A 80 9.65 -24.07 -1.68
CA ASP A 80 10.47 -24.98 -0.89
C ASP A 80 11.59 -25.65 -1.72
N GLN A 81 11.37 -25.82 -3.03
CA GLN A 81 12.33 -26.35 -3.99
C GLN A 81 13.25 -25.28 -4.60
N ALA A 82 13.09 -24.00 -4.25
CA ALA A 82 13.92 -22.93 -4.80
C ALA A 82 15.37 -23.08 -4.28
N PRO A 83 16.41 -23.01 -5.15
CA PRO A 83 17.80 -23.10 -4.73
C PRO A 83 18.19 -22.06 -3.66
N ASP A 84 17.55 -20.89 -3.70
CA ASP A 84 17.76 -19.76 -2.80
C ASP A 84 16.52 -19.46 -1.93
N PHE A 85 15.77 -20.50 -1.54
CA PHE A 85 14.49 -20.39 -0.82
C PHE A 85 14.53 -19.41 0.39
N ALA A 86 15.62 -19.42 1.16
CA ALA A 86 15.79 -18.54 2.32
C ALA A 86 15.91 -17.07 1.91
N TRP A 87 16.56 -16.78 0.78
CA TRP A 87 16.62 -15.45 0.21
C TRP A 87 15.24 -15.02 -0.32
N CYS A 88 14.52 -15.90 -1.03
CA CYS A 88 13.16 -15.61 -1.51
C CYS A 88 12.23 -15.24 -0.34
N ALA A 89 12.22 -16.04 0.73
CA ALA A 89 11.43 -15.77 1.93
C ALA A 89 11.80 -14.44 2.60
N ARG A 90 13.11 -14.19 2.76
CA ARG A 90 13.60 -12.92 3.32
C ARG A 90 13.18 -11.72 2.47
N PHE A 91 13.29 -11.83 1.15
CA PHE A 91 12.92 -10.76 0.24
C PHE A 91 11.41 -10.47 0.27
N ALA A 92 10.58 -11.51 0.34
CA ALA A 92 9.14 -11.37 0.51
C ALA A 92 8.78 -10.67 1.83
N TYR A 93 9.35 -11.11 2.96
CA TYR A 93 9.18 -10.45 4.26
C TYR A 93 9.56 -8.96 4.20
N GLN A 94 10.73 -8.65 3.65
CA GLN A 94 11.20 -7.26 3.54
C GLN A 94 10.29 -6.40 2.66
N SER A 95 9.77 -6.98 1.59
CA SER A 95 8.84 -6.30 0.67
C SER A 95 7.52 -5.94 1.36
N ILE A 96 7.04 -6.77 2.28
CA ILE A 96 5.78 -6.54 3.00
C ILE A 96 5.96 -5.67 4.25
N GLU A 97 7.06 -5.81 5.01
CA GLU A 97 7.22 -5.17 6.33
C GLU A 97 8.22 -4.00 6.35
N LYS A 98 9.30 -4.05 5.56
CA LYS A 98 10.43 -3.11 5.72
C LYS A 98 10.46 -1.99 4.69
N ARG A 99 9.74 -2.11 3.57
CA ARG A 99 9.76 -1.14 2.46
C ARG A 99 8.61 -0.13 2.49
N GLY A 100 8.34 0.45 3.66
CA GLY A 100 7.48 1.64 3.81
C GLY A 100 5.97 1.39 3.97
N THR A 101 5.55 0.14 4.19
CA THR A 101 4.14 -0.29 4.31
C THR A 101 3.69 -0.56 5.75
N GLY A 102 4.63 -0.61 6.70
CA GLY A 102 4.36 -0.97 8.11
C GLY A 102 3.79 -2.39 8.30
N GLY A 103 3.99 -3.28 7.32
CA GLY A 103 3.48 -4.65 7.36
C GLY A 103 2.11 -4.86 6.72
N GLY A 104 1.33 -3.80 6.54
CA GLY A 104 -0.05 -3.90 6.03
C GLY A 104 -0.18 -3.81 4.51
N ALA A 105 0.91 -3.77 3.75
CA ALA A 105 0.88 -3.51 2.29
C ALA A 105 -0.03 -2.31 1.90
N PHE A 106 0.03 -1.20 2.65
CA PHE A 106 -0.83 -0.01 2.53
C PHE A 106 -2.31 -0.15 2.96
N ARG A 107 -2.73 -1.31 3.46
CA ARG A 107 -4.14 -1.55 3.84
C ARG A 107 -4.54 -0.75 5.07
N TYR A 108 -3.62 -0.54 6.03
CA TYR A 108 -3.89 0.34 7.18
C TYR A 108 -4.14 1.78 6.72
N LEU A 109 -3.26 2.31 5.87
CA LEU A 109 -3.43 3.65 5.28
C LEU A 109 -4.74 3.75 4.51
N TYR A 110 -5.08 2.73 3.73
CA TYR A 110 -6.32 2.73 2.96
C TYR A 110 -7.56 2.59 3.86
N ALA A 111 -7.50 1.80 4.93
CA ALA A 111 -8.56 1.71 5.93
C ALA A 111 -8.81 3.07 6.60
N ASP A 112 -7.75 3.79 7.00
CA ASP A 112 -7.86 5.14 7.55
C ASP A 112 -8.47 6.12 6.54
N PHE A 113 -8.02 6.07 5.28
CA PHE A 113 -8.63 6.83 4.19
C PHE A 113 -10.14 6.54 4.05
N LEU A 114 -10.57 5.28 4.12
CA LEU A 114 -11.99 4.93 4.02
C LEU A 114 -12.80 5.42 5.23
N ARG A 115 -12.22 5.40 6.44
CA ARG A 115 -12.86 5.97 7.64
C ARG A 115 -13.06 7.48 7.52
N GLU A 116 -12.05 8.18 7.03
CA GLU A 116 -12.15 9.63 6.77
C GLU A 116 -13.17 9.92 5.66
N ALA A 117 -13.11 9.16 4.56
CA ALA A 117 -14.02 9.29 3.45
C ALA A 117 -15.48 9.00 3.84
N ALA A 118 -15.73 8.19 4.87
CA ALA A 118 -17.08 7.91 5.36
C ALA A 118 -17.82 9.17 5.86
N SER A 119 -17.09 10.23 6.24
CA SER A 119 -17.70 11.53 6.57
C SER A 119 -18.33 12.22 5.37
N VAL A 120 -17.84 11.93 4.16
CA VAL A 120 -18.30 12.49 2.87
C VAL A 120 -19.17 11.49 2.11
N LEU A 121 -18.92 10.19 2.29
CA LEU A 121 -19.61 9.06 1.66
C LEU A 121 -20.11 8.08 2.74
N PRO A 122 -21.26 8.35 3.38
CA PRO A 122 -21.77 7.54 4.49
C PRO A 122 -21.96 6.05 4.18
N GLY A 123 -22.17 5.68 2.91
CA GLY A 123 -22.24 4.28 2.47
C GLY A 123 -20.99 3.45 2.80
N LEU A 124 -19.83 4.09 2.95
CA LEU A 124 -18.58 3.41 3.36
C LEU A 124 -18.62 2.91 4.80
N ALA A 125 -19.27 3.62 5.72
CA ALA A 125 -19.42 3.15 7.10
C ALA A 125 -20.37 1.96 7.18
N ALA A 126 -21.44 1.97 6.38
CA ALA A 126 -22.44 0.90 6.37
C ALA A 126 -21.92 -0.41 5.75
N SER A 127 -20.96 -0.33 4.84
CA SER A 127 -20.42 -1.53 4.18
C SER A 127 -19.42 -2.32 5.02
N GLY A 128 -18.87 -1.73 6.08
CA GLY A 128 -17.79 -2.35 6.86
C GLY A 128 -16.47 -2.51 6.09
N ALA A 129 -16.34 -1.86 4.92
CA ALA A 129 -15.13 -1.91 4.11
C ALA A 129 -13.88 -1.42 4.88
N PRO A 130 -13.92 -0.33 5.68
CA PRO A 130 -12.74 0.10 6.43
C PRO A 130 -12.20 -0.98 7.38
N GLU A 131 -13.08 -1.70 8.09
CA GLU A 131 -12.72 -2.76 9.02
C GLU A 131 -12.19 -4.00 8.29
N LEU A 132 -12.73 -4.32 7.11
CA LEU A 132 -12.21 -5.41 6.29
C LEU A 132 -10.82 -5.10 5.73
N TYR A 133 -10.57 -3.87 5.29
CA TYR A 133 -9.23 -3.44 4.88
C TYR A 133 -8.25 -3.45 6.07
N GLN A 134 -8.68 -3.07 7.27
CA GLN A 134 -7.85 -3.21 8.48
C GLN A 134 -7.42 -4.68 8.69
N LYS A 135 -8.38 -5.61 8.64
CA LYS A 135 -8.13 -7.06 8.78
C LYS A 135 -7.25 -7.61 7.66
N ALA A 136 -7.41 -7.12 6.43
CA ALA A 136 -6.52 -7.47 5.32
C ALA A 136 -5.08 -7.00 5.60
N GLY A 137 -4.89 -5.84 6.21
CA GLY A 137 -3.60 -5.37 6.69
C GLY A 137 -2.98 -6.31 7.73
N ASP A 138 -3.77 -6.79 8.68
CA ASP A 138 -3.32 -7.79 9.67
C ASP A 138 -2.92 -9.11 8.98
N GLY A 139 -3.68 -9.54 7.96
CA GLY A 139 -3.36 -10.71 7.13
C GLY A 139 -2.05 -10.56 6.35
N TRP A 140 -1.75 -9.38 5.81
CA TRP A 140 -0.46 -9.10 5.18
C TRP A 140 0.70 -9.23 6.19
N ARG A 141 0.52 -8.70 7.40
CA ARG A 141 1.51 -8.84 8.48
C ARG A 141 1.68 -10.29 8.92
N ALA A 142 0.61 -11.07 8.99
CA ALA A 142 0.67 -12.50 9.29
C ALA A 142 1.46 -13.25 8.20
N LEU A 143 1.19 -12.99 6.92
CA LEU A 143 1.95 -13.56 5.80
C LEU A 143 3.42 -13.16 5.85
N ALA A 144 3.74 -11.90 6.13
CA ALA A 144 5.12 -11.46 6.31
C ALA A 144 5.83 -12.19 7.45
N THR A 145 5.12 -12.41 8.56
CA THR A 145 5.65 -13.15 9.71
C THR A 145 5.94 -14.61 9.34
N ALA A 146 5.04 -15.28 8.61
CA ALA A 146 5.27 -16.63 8.10
C ALA A 146 6.53 -16.70 7.21
N PHE A 147 6.71 -15.75 6.29
CA PHE A 147 7.94 -15.67 5.50
C PHE A 147 9.19 -15.48 6.37
N LYS A 148 9.08 -14.69 7.44
CA LYS A 148 10.18 -14.48 8.38
C LYS A 148 10.60 -15.78 9.05
N GLU A 149 9.64 -16.60 9.46
CA GLU A 149 9.91 -17.88 10.10
C GLU A 149 10.64 -18.85 9.17
N VAL A 150 10.32 -18.89 7.87
CA VAL A 150 11.02 -19.72 6.89
C VAL A 150 12.53 -19.47 6.90
N PHE A 151 12.98 -18.21 6.75
CA PHE A 151 14.41 -17.92 6.65
C PHE A 151 15.12 -17.84 8.01
N VAL A 152 14.39 -17.56 9.10
CA VAL A 152 14.96 -17.57 10.46
C VAL A 152 15.20 -19.01 10.93
N ALA A 153 14.23 -19.90 10.71
CA ALA A 153 14.40 -21.32 10.99
C ALA A 153 15.26 -22.04 9.93
N ASN A 154 15.46 -21.41 8.77
CA ASN A 154 16.11 -21.97 7.59
C ASN A 154 15.46 -23.31 7.17
N ASP A 155 14.13 -23.35 7.18
CA ASP A 155 13.31 -24.54 6.96
C ASP A 155 12.31 -24.29 5.81
N PRO A 156 12.53 -24.89 4.63
CA PRO A 156 11.67 -24.68 3.47
C PRO A 156 10.27 -25.29 3.62
N SER A 157 10.07 -26.27 4.53
CA SER A 157 8.74 -26.87 4.73
C SER A 157 7.70 -25.87 5.27
N ARG A 158 8.18 -24.80 5.92
CA ARG A 158 7.35 -23.70 6.45
C ARG A 158 6.70 -22.83 5.38
N PHE A 159 7.05 -22.98 4.10
CA PHE A 159 6.26 -22.35 3.02
C PHE A 159 4.81 -22.85 2.97
N ALA A 160 4.50 -24.00 3.59
CA ALA A 160 3.13 -24.44 3.81
C ALA A 160 2.32 -23.42 4.63
N ASP A 161 2.90 -22.85 5.69
CA ASP A 161 2.26 -21.81 6.50
C ASP A 161 2.07 -20.53 5.69
N CYS A 162 3.06 -20.12 4.90
CA CYS A 162 2.94 -18.99 3.97
C CYS A 162 1.77 -19.19 2.99
N THR A 163 1.57 -20.41 2.50
CA THR A 163 0.46 -20.74 1.59
C THR A 163 -0.89 -20.62 2.28
N VAL A 164 -1.02 -21.10 3.52
CA VAL A 164 -2.23 -20.93 4.33
C VAL A 164 -2.53 -19.45 4.53
N GLN A 165 -1.54 -18.66 4.94
CA GLN A 165 -1.72 -17.21 5.15
C GLN A 165 -2.08 -16.48 3.85
N ALA A 166 -1.44 -16.79 2.73
CA ALA A 166 -1.72 -16.16 1.45
C ALA A 166 -3.13 -16.45 0.94
N ARG A 167 -3.65 -17.67 1.15
CA ARG A 167 -5.03 -18.04 0.79
C ARG A 167 -6.06 -17.33 1.67
N ALA A 168 -5.86 -17.33 2.99
CA ALA A 168 -6.73 -16.59 3.90
C ALA A 168 -6.75 -15.08 3.58
N LEU A 169 -5.58 -14.52 3.27
CA LEU A 169 -5.45 -13.13 2.84
C LEU A 169 -6.18 -12.85 1.52
N LEU A 170 -6.13 -13.76 0.55
CA LEU A 170 -6.87 -13.62 -0.71
C LEU A 170 -8.38 -13.51 -0.48
N ASP A 171 -8.92 -14.30 0.44
CA ASP A 171 -10.34 -14.28 0.78
C ASP A 171 -10.72 -12.98 1.51
N LEU A 172 -9.87 -12.50 2.42
CA LEU A 172 -10.05 -11.20 3.09
C LEU A 172 -10.03 -10.03 2.11
N GLU A 173 -9.05 -10.00 1.19
CA GLU A 173 -8.93 -8.95 0.17
C GLU A 173 -10.12 -8.96 -0.79
N ARG A 174 -10.62 -10.14 -1.15
CA ARG A 174 -11.83 -10.26 -1.96
C ARG A 174 -13.05 -9.71 -1.23
N GLY A 175 -13.27 -10.11 0.03
CA GLY A 175 -14.37 -9.62 0.83
C GLY A 175 -14.32 -8.10 1.05
N ALA A 176 -13.12 -7.55 1.27
CA ALA A 176 -12.91 -6.11 1.39
C ALA A 176 -13.26 -5.37 0.09
N LEU A 177 -12.91 -5.93 -1.07
CA LEU A 177 -13.22 -5.35 -2.39
C LEU A 177 -14.71 -5.42 -2.73
N ASP A 178 -15.38 -6.50 -2.36
CA ASP A 178 -16.82 -6.68 -2.55
C ASP A 178 -17.61 -5.66 -1.69
N ALA A 179 -17.26 -5.53 -0.41
CA ALA A 179 -17.83 -4.53 0.50
C ALA A 179 -17.59 -3.09 0.00
N LEU A 180 -16.41 -2.82 -0.54
CA LEU A 180 -16.09 -1.52 -1.13
C LEU A 180 -16.95 -1.23 -2.37
N SER A 181 -17.21 -2.25 -3.20
CA SER A 181 -18.03 -2.13 -4.41
C SER A 181 -19.49 -1.82 -4.07
N SER A 182 -20.07 -2.49 -3.07
CA SER A 182 -21.42 -2.18 -2.59
C SER A 182 -21.56 -0.75 -2.06
N ALA A 183 -20.49 -0.20 -1.46
CA ALA A 183 -20.50 1.14 -0.87
C ALA A 183 -20.45 2.29 -1.87
N ILE A 184 -19.93 2.06 -3.09
CA ILE A 184 -19.81 3.09 -4.13
C ILE A 184 -20.99 3.08 -5.11
N GLU A 185 -21.78 2.00 -5.12
CA GLU A 185 -22.99 1.85 -5.94
C GLU A 185 -24.25 2.41 -5.24
N SER A 186 -24.21 2.54 -3.90
CA SER A 186 -25.22 3.17 -3.04
C SER A 186 -25.07 4.69 -2.95
#